data_AF-A0A183CQM6-F1
#
_entry.id   AF-A0A183CQM6-F1
#
_cell.length_a   1.000
_cell.length_b   1.000
_cell.length_c   1.000
_cell.angle_alpha   90.00
_cell.angle_beta   90.00
_cell.angle_gamma   90.00
#
_symmetry.space_group_name_H-M   'P 1'
#
loop_
_entity.id
_entity.type
_entity.pdbx_description
1 polymer ?
#
loop_
_entity_poly.entity_id
_entity_poly.type
_entity_poly.pdbx_seq_one_letter_code
_entity_poly.pdbx_strand_id
1 'polypeptide(L)'
;ADKCGIKDCVDGGNLRVILAELGDNFYATILAHVLSFAYNLAGAMLLLCDISVYKKCISSWGIAELEKNLDCLHALANLLVVVPENLPEACNSQLLKNVDRPLMNEFIQRRHDYKSAKLFLNTY
;
A
#
# COMPACT_ATOMS: atom_id res chain seq x y z
N ALA A 1 11.99 26.27 -19.32
CA ALA A 1 12.82 25.05 -19.11
C ALA A 1 11.99 23.89 -19.60
N ASP A 2 12.38 23.29 -20.73
CA ASP A 2 11.71 22.10 -21.25
C ASP A 2 11.83 21.00 -20.21
N LYS A 3 10.71 20.62 -19.60
CA LYS A 3 10.66 19.42 -18.77
C LYS A 3 10.65 18.24 -19.75
N CYS A 4 11.79 17.58 -20.01
CA CYS A 4 11.80 16.23 -20.59
C CYS A 4 11.48 15.27 -19.46
N GLY A 5 10.21 14.89 -19.33
CA GLY A 5 9.83 13.74 -18.51
C GLY A 5 10.23 12.45 -19.21
N ILE A 6 10.27 11.32 -18.49
CA ILE A 6 10.64 10.01 -19.07
C ILE A 6 9.82 9.70 -20.34
N LYS A 7 8.52 10.06 -20.33
CA LYS A 7 7.59 9.87 -21.46
C LYS A 7 7.93 10.72 -22.71
N ASP A 8 8.72 11.78 -22.56
CA ASP A 8 9.16 12.64 -23.65
C ASP A 8 10.47 12.16 -24.28
N CYS A 9 11.21 11.29 -23.57
CA CYS A 9 12.53 10.84 -23.98
C CYS A 9 12.56 9.34 -24.40
N VAL A 10 11.54 8.54 -24.06
CA VAL A 10 11.42 7.10 -24.39
C VAL A 10 9.96 6.72 -24.67
N ASP A 11 9.72 5.78 -25.59
CA ASP A 11 8.38 5.30 -25.97
C ASP A 11 8.24 3.77 -25.95
N GLY A 12 7.03 3.30 -26.30
CA GLY A 12 6.73 1.89 -26.56
C GLY A 12 7.10 0.93 -25.42
N GLY A 13 7.68 -0.21 -25.79
CA GLY A 13 8.08 -1.25 -24.83
C GLY A 13 9.14 -0.80 -23.84
N ASN A 14 10.09 0.05 -24.27
CA ASN A 14 11.14 0.57 -23.40
C ASN A 14 10.55 1.47 -22.31
N LEU A 15 9.61 2.34 -22.67
CA LEU A 15 8.90 3.18 -21.70
C LEU A 15 8.16 2.31 -20.67
N ARG A 16 7.47 1.26 -21.11
CA ARG A 16 6.77 0.33 -20.20
C ARG A 16 7.74 -0.32 -19.21
N VAL A 17 8.89 -0.81 -19.67
CA VAL A 17 9.89 -1.46 -18.79
C VAL A 17 10.44 -0.47 -17.77
N ILE A 18 10.79 0.75 -18.19
CA ILE A 18 11.31 1.79 -17.29
C ILE A 18 10.26 2.17 -16.24
N LEU A 19 9.01 2.39 -16.64
CA LEU A 19 7.94 2.75 -15.71
C LEU A 19 7.58 1.61 -14.75
N ALA A 20 7.64 0.35 -15.22
CA ALA A 20 7.44 -0.82 -14.38
C ALA A 20 8.50 -0.88 -13.27
N GLU A 21 9.78 -0.83 -13.63
CA GLU A 21 10.90 -0.85 -12.69
C GLU A 21 10.84 0.32 -11.70
N LEU A 22 10.52 1.53 -12.19
CA LEU A 22 10.33 2.69 -11.33
C LEU A 22 9.18 2.49 -10.35
N GLY A 23 8.06 1.92 -10.80
CA GLY A 23 6.87 1.65 -10.00
C GLY A 23 7.12 0.62 -8.91
N ASP A 24 7.85 -0.46 -9.23
CA ASP A 24 8.20 -1.50 -8.27
C ASP A 24 9.14 -0.96 -7.18
N ASN A 25 10.15 -0.18 -7.56
CA ASN A 25 11.05 0.48 -6.61
C ASN A 25 10.32 1.52 -5.75
N PHE A 26 9.38 2.26 -6.33
CA PHE A 26 8.52 3.20 -5.60
C PHE A 26 7.65 2.48 -4.56
N TYR A 27 6.99 1.39 -4.97
CA TYR A 27 6.20 0.56 -4.06
C TYR A 27 7.04 0.02 -2.90
N ALA A 28 8.22 -0.56 -3.20
CA ALA A 28 9.13 -1.08 -2.18
C ALA A 28 9.58 0.00 -1.20
N THR A 29 9.89 1.20 -1.71
CA THR A 29 10.29 2.35 -0.89
C THR A 29 9.17 2.81 0.03
N ILE A 30 7.94 2.93 -0.47
CA ILE A 30 6.79 3.32 0.36
C ILE A 30 6.48 2.24 1.38
N LEU A 31 6.50 0.96 1.00
CA LEU A 31 6.23 -0.13 1.92
C LEU A 31 7.23 -0.11 3.09
N ALA A 32 8.52 0.03 2.81
CA ALA A 32 9.56 0.17 3.82
C ALA A 32 9.35 1.40 4.71
N HIS A 33 8.96 2.53 4.10
CA HIS A 33 8.63 3.75 4.84
C HIS A 33 7.46 3.50 5.81
N VAL A 34 6.34 2.96 5.34
CA VAL A 34 5.15 2.68 6.17
C VAL A 34 5.49 1.77 7.35
N LEU A 35 6.27 0.71 7.13
CA LEU A 35 6.64 -0.25 8.17
C LEU A 35 7.60 0.33 9.23
N SER A 36 8.20 1.50 8.98
CA SER A 36 9.10 2.18 9.91
C SER A 36 8.39 3.04 10.97
N PHE A 37 7.07 3.26 10.87
CA PHE A 37 6.30 4.08 11.80
C PHE A 37 5.30 3.27 12.62
N ALA A 38 4.88 3.84 13.75
CA ALA A 38 3.68 3.42 14.47
C ALA A 38 2.55 4.44 14.26
N TYR A 39 1.30 3.96 14.19
CA TYR A 39 0.15 4.76 13.80
C TYR A 39 -0.92 4.77 14.88
N ASN A 40 -1.34 5.97 15.28
CA ASN A 40 -2.66 6.18 15.84
C ASN A 40 -3.69 6.36 14.71
N LEU A 41 -4.97 6.43 15.04
CA LEU A 41 -6.05 6.52 14.03
C LEU A 41 -5.88 7.72 13.09
N ALA A 42 -5.54 8.90 13.64
CA ALA A 42 -5.36 10.11 12.84
C ALA A 42 -4.21 9.99 11.84
N GLY A 43 -3.05 9.46 12.28
CA GLY A 43 -1.91 9.22 11.40
C GLY A 43 -2.19 8.17 10.34
N ALA A 44 -2.93 7.11 10.68
CA ALA A 44 -3.34 6.08 9.72
C ALA A 44 -4.31 6.63 8.65
N MET A 45 -5.22 7.54 9.03
CA MET A 45 -6.10 8.23 8.08
C MET A 45 -5.32 9.13 7.12
N LEU A 46 -4.31 9.85 7.60
CA LEU A 46 -3.42 10.64 6.74
C LEU A 46 -2.66 9.74 5.75
N LEU A 47 -2.14 8.59 6.22
CA LEU A 47 -1.49 7.63 5.34
C LEU A 47 -2.42 7.11 4.23
N LEU A 48 -3.69 6.82 4.53
CA LEU A 48 -4.66 6.42 3.50
C LEU A 48 -4.89 7.52 2.46
N CYS A 49 -4.92 8.79 2.87
CA CYS A 49 -4.99 9.92 1.95
C CYS A 49 -3.76 9.98 1.03
N ASP A 50 -2.56 9.80 1.58
CA ASP A 50 -1.31 9.79 0.81
C ASP A 50 -1.29 8.65 -0.21
N ILE A 51 -1.59 7.42 0.22
CA ILE A 51 -1.65 6.24 -0.66
C ILE A 51 -2.69 6.42 -1.76
N SER A 52 -3.83 7.07 -1.46
CA SER A 52 -4.86 7.37 -2.46
C SER A 52 -4.34 8.30 -3.57
N VAL A 53 -3.47 9.26 -3.23
CA VAL A 53 -2.81 10.13 -4.21
C VAL A 53 -1.73 9.37 -4.98
N TYR A 54 -0.91 8.57 -4.30
CA TYR A 54 0.11 7.74 -4.96
C TYR A 54 -0.49 6.78 -5.97
N LYS A 55 -1.60 6.13 -5.63
CA LYS A 55 -2.36 5.28 -6.53
C LYS A 55 -2.80 6.04 -7.79
N LYS A 56 -3.39 7.23 -7.65
CA LYS A 56 -3.80 8.06 -8.81
C LYS A 56 -2.62 8.38 -9.73
N CYS A 57 -1.45 8.68 -9.16
CA CYS A 57 -0.24 8.93 -9.94
C CYS A 57 0.18 7.69 -10.73
N ILE A 58 0.24 6.52 -10.09
CA ILE A 58 0.64 5.25 -10.73
C ILE A 58 -0.38 4.79 -11.77
N SER A 59 -1.68 4.94 -11.52
CA SER A 59 -2.73 4.60 -12.51
C SER A 59 -2.60 5.39 -13.81
N SER A 60 -2.00 6.59 -13.78
CA SER A 60 -1.74 7.36 -15.01
C SER A 60 -0.66 6.75 -15.93
N TRP A 61 0.01 5.69 -15.49
CA TRP A 61 1.05 5.00 -16.25
C TRP A 61 0.50 3.83 -17.08
N GLY A 62 -0.73 3.36 -16.79
CA GLY A 62 -1.40 2.30 -17.55
C GLY A 62 -0.75 0.93 -17.41
N ILE A 63 -0.13 0.65 -16.26
CA ILE A 63 0.51 -0.65 -15.95
C ILE A 63 -0.31 -1.33 -14.86
N ALA A 64 -1.11 -2.32 -15.27
CA ALA A 64 -2.11 -2.96 -14.41
C ALA A 64 -1.50 -3.64 -13.17
N GLU A 65 -0.29 -4.18 -13.28
CA GLU A 65 0.43 -4.82 -12.19
C GLU A 65 0.75 -3.82 -11.07
N LEU A 66 1.21 -2.62 -11.43
CA LEU A 66 1.50 -1.56 -10.47
C LEU A 66 0.22 -1.04 -9.80
N GLU A 67 -0.86 -0.87 -10.56
CA GLU A 67 -2.16 -0.47 -10.00
C GLU A 67 -2.64 -1.46 -8.94
N LYS A 68 -2.54 -2.76 -9.23
CA LYS A 68 -2.87 -3.82 -8.30
C LYS A 68 -1.99 -3.81 -7.04
N ASN A 69 -0.70 -3.50 -7.17
CA ASN A 69 0.19 -3.36 -6.02
C ASN A 69 -0.27 -2.21 -5.11
N LEU A 70 -0.67 -1.07 -5.67
CA LEU A 70 -1.17 0.06 -4.89
C LEU A 70 -2.55 -0.19 -4.27
N ASP A 71 -3.41 -0.97 -4.93
CA ASP A 71 -4.67 -1.45 -4.34
C ASP A 71 -4.43 -2.34 -3.12
N CYS A 72 -3.47 -3.25 -3.23
CA CYS A 72 -3.04 -4.10 -2.13
C CYS A 72 -2.48 -3.26 -0.97
N LEU A 73 -1.60 -2.28 -1.26
CA LEU A 73 -1.05 -1.39 -0.24
C LEU A 73 -2.12 -0.57 0.48
N HIS A 74 -3.11 -0.08 -0.26
CA HIS A 74 -4.24 0.64 0.33
C HIS A 74 -5.06 -0.28 1.24
N ALA A 75 -5.31 -1.53 0.84
CA ALA A 75 -5.98 -2.52 1.68
C ALA A 75 -5.17 -2.87 2.94
N LEU A 76 -3.84 -2.96 2.84
CA LEU A 76 -2.95 -3.15 3.99
C LEU A 76 -2.99 -1.96 4.95
N ALA A 77 -2.95 -0.73 4.43
CA ALA A 77 -3.07 0.47 5.24
C ALA A 77 -4.44 0.59 5.91
N ASN A 78 -5.50 0.04 5.32
CA ASN A 78 -6.82 -0.03 5.94
C ASN A 78 -6.82 -0.87 7.24
N LEU A 79 -5.90 -1.84 7.37
CA LEU A 79 -5.71 -2.58 8.63
C LEU A 79 -5.26 -1.68 9.79
N LEU A 80 -4.69 -0.51 9.50
CA LEU A 80 -4.29 0.47 10.50
C LEU A 80 -5.46 1.36 10.97
N VAL A 81 -6.56 1.40 10.21
CA VAL A 81 -7.67 2.35 10.40
C VAL A 81 -8.92 1.67 10.94
N VAL A 82 -9.23 0.45 10.49
CA VAL A 82 -10.45 -0.24 10.93
C VAL A 82 -10.47 -0.42 12.44
N VAL A 83 -11.67 -0.38 13.01
CA VAL A 83 -11.85 -0.72 14.43
C VAL A 83 -11.45 -2.17 14.66
N PRO A 84 -10.91 -2.52 15.85
CA PRO A 84 -10.42 -3.85 16.16
C PRO A 84 -11.34 -5.01 15.79
N GLU A 85 -12.65 -4.83 16.00
CA GLU A 85 -13.71 -5.80 15.74
C GLU A 85 -13.78 -6.21 14.26
N ASN A 86 -13.42 -5.29 13.36
CA ASN A 86 -13.50 -5.49 11.91
C ASN A 86 -12.18 -5.97 11.30
N LEU A 87 -11.10 -6.09 12.09
CA LEU A 87 -9.81 -6.57 11.59
C LEU A 87 -9.88 -7.95 10.93
N PRO A 88 -10.59 -8.95 11.47
CA PRO A 88 -10.69 -10.26 10.82
C PRO A 88 -11.31 -10.20 9.42
N GLU A 89 -12.34 -9.39 9.24
CA GLU A 89 -12.97 -9.19 7.93
C GLU A 89 -12.01 -8.45 6.98
N ALA A 90 -11.35 -7.39 7.47
CA ALA A 90 -10.40 -6.62 6.69
C ALA A 90 -9.21 -7.47 6.21
N CYS A 91 -8.68 -8.36 7.05
CA CYS A 91 -7.63 -9.32 6.69
C CYS A 91 -8.08 -10.31 5.59
N ASN A 92 -9.38 -10.60 5.49
CA ASN A 92 -9.95 -11.50 4.48
C ASN A 92 -10.41 -10.78 3.20
N SER A 93 -10.05 -9.50 3.03
CA SER A 93 -10.31 -8.74 1.81
C SER A 93 -9.76 -9.46 0.57
N GLN A 94 -10.52 -9.43 -0.54
CA GLN A 94 -10.07 -10.00 -1.82
C GLN A 94 -8.78 -9.35 -2.33
N LEU A 95 -8.53 -8.09 -1.96
CA LEU A 95 -7.29 -7.38 -2.31
C LEU A 95 -6.06 -7.92 -1.56
N LEU A 96 -6.27 -8.61 -0.43
CA LEU A 96 -5.21 -9.20 0.39
C LEU A 96 -5.07 -10.72 0.20
N LYS A 97 -5.84 -11.32 -0.72
CA LYS A 97 -5.88 -12.78 -0.93
C LYS A 97 -4.51 -13.43 -1.16
N ASN A 98 -3.60 -12.72 -1.82
CA ASN A 98 -2.25 -13.20 -2.15
C ASN A 98 -1.16 -12.56 -1.28
N VAL A 99 -1.54 -11.92 -0.17
CA VAL A 99 -0.59 -11.31 0.76
C VAL A 99 -0.29 -12.27 1.88
N ASP A 100 0.98 -12.46 2.17
CA ASP A 100 1.39 -13.37 3.23
C ASP A 100 0.99 -12.81 4.61
N ARG A 101 0.54 -13.72 5.49
CA ARG A 101 0.15 -13.38 6.86
C ARG A 101 1.23 -12.62 7.65
N PRO A 102 2.54 -12.92 7.54
CA PRO A 102 3.58 -12.13 8.18
C PRO A 102 3.52 -10.64 7.82
N LEU A 103 3.34 -10.29 6.55
CA LEU A 103 3.27 -8.88 6.13
C LEU A 103 2.02 -8.19 6.69
N MET A 104 0.87 -8.86 6.65
CA MET A 104 -0.35 -8.32 7.27
C MET A 104 -0.16 -8.09 8.78
N ASN A 105 0.50 -9.04 9.46
CA ASN A 105 0.81 -8.91 10.89
C ASN A 105 1.80 -7.77 11.17
N GLU A 106 2.76 -7.49 10.29
CA GLU A 106 3.65 -6.33 10.44
C GLU A 106 2.87 -5.02 10.43
N PHE A 107 1.89 -4.86 9.52
CA PHE A 107 0.99 -3.70 9.52
C PHE A 107 0.20 -3.62 10.82
N ILE A 108 -0.45 -4.71 11.25
CA ILE A 108 -1.26 -4.70 12.48
C ILE A 108 -0.40 -4.36 13.71
N GLN A 109 0.85 -4.81 13.76
CA GLN A 109 1.81 -4.46 14.81
C GLN A 109 2.17 -2.97 14.85
N ARG A 110 2.03 -2.23 13.73
CA ARG A 110 2.26 -0.78 13.71
C ARG A 110 1.14 0.01 14.38
N ARG A 111 -0.01 -0.60 14.67
CA ARG A 111 -1.11 0.09 15.35
C ARG A 111 -0.72 0.45 16.78
N HIS A 112 -1.05 1.68 17.19
CA HIS A 112 -0.81 2.14 18.57
C HIS A 112 -1.64 1.34 19.59
N ASP A 113 -2.82 0.85 19.20
CA ASP A 113 -3.70 -0.01 19.99
C ASP A 113 -3.45 -1.52 19.75
N TYR A 114 -2.31 -1.91 19.18
CA TYR A 114 -2.02 -3.30 18.80
C TYR A 114 -2.32 -4.33 19.90
N LYS A 115 -2.02 -4.01 21.18
CA LYS A 115 -2.24 -4.94 22.31
C LYS A 115 -3.71 -5.31 22.50
N SER A 116 -4.64 -4.37 22.31
CA SER A 116 -6.08 -4.64 22.36
C SER A 116 -6.59 -5.17 21.03
N ALA A 117 -6.10 -4.62 19.91
CA ALA A 117 -6.50 -5.02 18.57
C ALA A 117 -6.24 -6.51 18.30
N LYS A 118 -5.09 -7.03 18.76
CA LYS A 118 -4.71 -8.44 18.55
C LYS A 118 -5.65 -9.46 19.20
N LEU A 119 -6.49 -9.05 20.15
CA LEU A 119 -7.44 -9.95 20.82
C LEU A 119 -8.59 -10.37 19.90
N PHE A 120 -8.88 -9.58 18.88
CA PHE A 120 -9.88 -9.90 17.85
C PHE A 120 -9.31 -10.82 16.77
N LEU A 121 -7.99 -11.07 16.80
CA LEU A 121 -7.26 -11.77 15.76
C LEU A 121 -7.07 -13.25 16.03
N ASN A 122 -7.88 -13.83 16.92
CA ASN A 122 -7.86 -15.25 17.25
C ASN A 122 -8.34 -16.05 16.02
N THR A 123 -7.41 -16.27 15.08
CA THR A 123 -7.51 -17.23 13.98
C THR A 123 -8.40 -16.81 12.80
N TYR A 124 -8.12 -15.66 12.18
CA TYR A 124 -8.40 -15.53 10.74
C TYR A 124 -7.28 -16.15 9.91
#